data_AF-A0A365U3K4-F1
#
_entry.id   AF-A0A365U3K4-F1
#
_cell.length_a   1.000
_cell.length_b   1.000
_cell.length_c   1.000
_cell.angle_alpha   90.00
_cell.angle_beta   90.00
_cell.angle_gamma   90.00
#
_symmetry.space_group_name_H-M   'P 1'
#
loop_
_entity.id
_entity.type
_entity.pdbx_description
1 polymer ?
#
loop_
_entity_poly.entity_id
_entity_poly.type
_entity_poly.pdbx_seq_one_letter_code
_entity_poly.pdbx_strand_id
1 'polypeptide(L)'
;MIRTLTLSLMATGLLAACETTLSVPELTEPDLVQSLAEAPPGAAPGTCWGKDVTPAVIETVTDQVLVQPPRVRVDGTVEKPAIYRTETRQAIVEERNVTWFETPCADVRTPDFIASLQRALKARNLYRGPANGRMDARTRAAIRRYQKPEGLDSGILSLAAARRLGLVAVERPGKEAT
;
A
#
# COMPACT_ATOMS: atom_id res chain seq x y z
N MET A 1 28.63 6.11 78.03
CA MET A 1 27.52 5.79 78.94
C MET A 1 26.22 6.28 78.31
N ILE A 2 25.27 5.38 78.02
CA ILE A 2 23.79 5.55 78.09
C ILE A 2 23.22 6.73 77.26
N ARG A 3 22.35 6.61 76.24
CA ARG A 3 21.06 5.90 76.17
C ARG A 3 20.48 6.00 74.75
N THR A 4 19.73 4.97 74.39
CA THR A 4 18.74 4.81 73.32
C THR A 4 17.83 6.01 73.04
N LEU A 5 17.50 6.25 71.75
CA LEU A 5 16.35 7.05 71.32
C LEU A 5 15.30 6.17 70.61
N THR A 6 14.18 6.01 71.29
CA THR A 6 12.77 5.86 70.86
C THR A 6 12.40 6.77 69.68
N LEU A 7 11.34 6.66 68.88
CA LEU A 7 10.19 5.77 68.64
C LEU A 7 9.33 6.55 67.60
N SER A 8 8.48 5.84 66.83
CA SER A 8 7.21 6.32 66.22
C SER A 8 7.20 7.09 64.88
N LEU A 9 6.66 6.39 63.87
CA LEU A 9 5.29 6.55 63.30
C LEU A 9 4.86 7.91 62.71
N MET A 10 4.47 7.90 61.43
CA MET A 10 3.36 8.64 60.74
C MET A 10 3.74 8.85 59.26
N ALA A 11 2.87 8.94 58.26
CA ALA A 11 1.46 8.60 58.03
C ALA A 11 1.20 8.86 56.52
N THR A 12 0.41 7.99 55.89
CA THR A 12 -0.53 8.20 54.76
C THR A 12 -0.40 9.40 53.81
N GLY A 13 -0.43 9.10 52.51
CA GLY A 13 -0.92 10.00 51.46
C GLY A 13 -1.49 9.20 50.28
N LEU A 14 -2.80 8.89 50.32
CA LEU A 14 -3.54 8.36 49.18
C LEU A 14 -3.68 9.46 48.12
N LEU A 15 -3.10 9.25 46.93
CA LEU A 15 -3.42 10.03 45.73
C LEU A 15 -4.44 9.25 44.90
N ALA A 16 -5.68 9.74 44.90
CA ALA A 16 -6.77 9.25 44.08
C ALA A 16 -6.91 10.10 42.79
N ALA A 17 -7.01 9.38 41.67
CA ALA A 17 -7.72 9.66 40.42
C ALA A 17 -7.25 10.81 39.49
N CYS A 18 -6.94 10.44 38.24
CA CYS A 18 -7.84 10.62 37.09
C CYS A 18 -7.29 9.84 35.88
N GLU A 19 -7.70 8.57 35.74
CA GLU A 19 -7.43 7.80 34.54
C GLU A 19 -8.68 7.87 33.65
N THR A 20 -8.77 8.92 32.85
CA THR A 20 -9.80 9.02 31.81
C THR A 20 -9.35 8.15 30.65
N THR A 21 -9.68 6.87 30.70
CA THR A 21 -9.56 5.98 29.54
C THR A 21 -10.59 6.39 28.51
N LEU A 22 -10.17 7.23 27.56
CA LEU A 22 -10.92 7.43 26.32
C LEU A 22 -10.96 6.08 25.61
N SER A 23 -12.09 5.38 25.75
CA SER A 23 -12.40 4.19 24.96
C SER A 23 -12.63 4.64 23.53
N VAL A 24 -11.57 4.61 22.73
CA VAL A 24 -11.68 4.72 21.27
C VAL A 24 -12.45 3.49 20.80
N PRO A 25 -13.54 3.65 20.03
CA PRO A 25 -14.25 2.50 19.48
C PRO A 25 -13.27 1.69 18.61
N GLU A 26 -13.19 0.41 18.91
CA GLU A 26 -12.39 -0.59 18.21
C GLU A 26 -12.80 -0.57 16.73
N LEU A 27 -12.02 0.12 15.90
CA LEU A 27 -12.09 -0.03 14.46
C LEU A 27 -11.85 -1.51 14.21
N THR A 28 -12.84 -2.25 13.72
CA THR A 28 -12.61 -3.62 13.30
C THR A 28 -11.52 -3.55 12.22
N GLU A 29 -10.37 -4.18 12.43
CA GLU A 29 -9.09 -3.85 11.77
C GLU A 29 -8.69 -4.73 10.54
N PRO A 30 -9.58 -5.28 9.67
CA PRO A 30 -9.08 -6.10 8.57
C PRO A 30 -8.28 -5.28 7.55
N ASP A 31 -8.61 -3.99 7.34
CA ASP A 31 -7.90 -3.15 6.35
C ASP A 31 -6.52 -2.68 6.86
N LEU A 32 -6.39 -2.39 8.16
CA LEU A 32 -5.11 -2.03 8.78
C LEU A 32 -4.12 -3.19 8.71
N VAL A 33 -4.56 -4.42 9.00
CA VAL A 33 -3.74 -5.63 8.92
C VAL A 33 -3.26 -5.90 7.48
N GLN A 34 -4.12 -5.72 6.47
CA GLN A 34 -3.71 -5.87 5.06
C GLN A 34 -2.71 -4.81 4.61
N SER A 35 -2.83 -3.58 5.14
CA SER A 35 -1.91 -2.49 4.84
C SER A 35 -0.50 -2.70 5.40
N LEU A 36 -0.35 -3.46 6.49
CA LEU A 36 0.93 -3.75 7.14
C LEU A 36 1.54 -5.09 6.75
N ALA A 37 0.77 -5.95 6.09
CA ALA A 37 1.26 -7.24 5.60
C ALA A 37 2.53 -7.07 4.74
N GLU A 38 3.47 -7.98 4.92
CA GLU A 38 4.74 -8.02 4.19
C GLU A 38 4.69 -8.96 2.97
N ALA A 39 3.67 -9.83 2.90
CA ALA A 39 3.42 -10.76 1.82
C ALA A 39 1.90 -10.98 1.61
N PRO A 40 1.46 -11.43 0.41
CA PRO A 40 0.07 -11.79 0.18
C PRO A 40 -0.32 -13.06 0.96
N PRO A 41 -1.62 -13.27 1.23
CA PRO A 41 -2.11 -14.51 1.81
C PRO A 41 -1.68 -15.73 0.99
N GLY A 42 -1.13 -16.76 1.66
CA GLY A 42 -0.69 -17.99 1.00
C GLY A 42 0.68 -17.94 0.33
N ALA A 43 1.48 -16.87 0.55
CA ALA A 43 2.85 -16.80 0.05
C ALA A 43 3.71 -17.99 0.52
N ALA A 44 4.48 -18.57 -0.41
CA ALA A 44 5.35 -19.70 -0.12
C ALA A 44 6.50 -19.30 0.83
N PRO A 45 6.94 -20.18 1.74
CA PRO A 45 8.09 -19.91 2.62
C PRO A 45 9.35 -19.54 1.83
N GLY A 46 10.13 -18.59 2.34
CA GLY A 46 11.38 -18.14 1.71
C GLY A 46 11.20 -17.23 0.50
N THR A 47 9.97 -16.83 0.16
CA THR A 47 9.71 -15.82 -0.88
C THR A 47 9.61 -14.42 -0.27
N CYS A 48 10.09 -13.41 -1.00
CA CYS A 48 10.01 -12.01 -0.58
C CYS A 48 9.09 -11.24 -1.51
N TRP A 49 8.32 -10.32 -0.93
CA TRP A 49 7.23 -9.64 -1.64
C TRP A 49 7.35 -8.12 -1.54
N GLY A 50 6.96 -7.46 -2.61
CA GLY A 50 6.66 -6.04 -2.64
C GLY A 50 5.18 -5.85 -2.95
N LYS A 51 4.68 -4.65 -2.64
CA LYS A 51 3.34 -4.23 -3.07
C LYS A 51 3.38 -2.87 -3.71
N ASP A 52 2.52 -2.69 -4.71
CA ASP A 52 2.19 -1.42 -5.30
C ASP A 52 0.75 -1.07 -4.91
N VAL A 53 0.54 0.12 -4.36
CA VAL A 53 -0.76 0.55 -3.84
C VAL A 53 -1.26 1.68 -4.72
N THR A 54 -2.31 1.39 -5.49
CA THR A 54 -3.05 2.41 -6.24
C THR A 54 -4.14 2.94 -5.31
N PRO A 55 -4.12 4.23 -4.95
CA PRO A 55 -5.11 4.81 -4.04
C PRO A 55 -6.49 4.87 -4.69
N ALA A 56 -7.53 4.90 -3.87
CA ALA A 56 -8.88 5.16 -4.36
C ALA A 56 -9.00 6.60 -4.89
N VAL A 57 -9.80 6.79 -5.94
CA VAL A 57 -10.17 8.11 -6.44
C VAL A 57 -11.58 8.43 -5.93
N ILE A 58 -11.66 9.50 -5.15
CA ILE A 58 -12.91 10.00 -4.57
C ILE A 58 -13.29 11.28 -5.33
N GLU A 59 -14.51 11.31 -5.85
CA GLU A 59 -15.04 12.46 -6.55
C GLU A 59 -16.39 12.90 -5.99
N THR A 60 -16.70 14.18 -6.17
CA THR A 60 -18.02 14.74 -5.89
C THR A 60 -18.88 14.58 -7.14
N VAL A 61 -19.84 13.66 -7.07
CA VAL A 61 -20.74 13.35 -8.19
C VAL A 61 -22.06 14.06 -7.99
N THR A 62 -22.57 14.67 -9.07
CA THR A 62 -23.89 15.30 -9.12
C THR A 62 -24.84 14.44 -9.94
N ASP A 63 -25.84 13.88 -9.27
CA ASP A 63 -26.87 13.03 -9.87
C ASP A 63 -28.18 13.82 -10.06
N GLN A 64 -28.87 13.60 -11.19
CA GLN A 64 -30.26 14.07 -11.41
C GLN A 64 -31.22 12.94 -11.10
N VAL A 65 -31.80 12.95 -9.90
CA VAL A 65 -32.71 11.91 -9.46
C VAL A 65 -34.13 12.23 -9.91
N LEU A 66 -34.76 11.32 -10.64
CA LEU A 66 -36.17 11.43 -11.03
C LEU A 66 -37.05 11.29 -9.78
N VAL A 67 -37.68 12.39 -9.37
CA VAL A 67 -38.58 12.41 -8.22
C VAL A 67 -40.00 12.01 -8.64
N GLN A 68 -40.43 12.48 -9.80
CA GLN A 68 -41.75 12.17 -10.34
C GLN A 68 -41.66 11.95 -11.86
N PRO A 69 -42.14 10.81 -12.38
CA PRO A 69 -42.18 10.57 -13.82
C PRO A 69 -43.18 11.51 -14.52
N PRO A 70 -43.03 11.74 -15.83
CA PRO A 70 -43.97 12.55 -16.58
C PRO A 70 -45.32 11.83 -16.68
N ARG A 71 -46.42 12.59 -16.79
CA ARG A 71 -47.73 12.06 -17.18
C ARG A 71 -47.97 12.30 -18.66
N VAL A 72 -48.32 11.25 -19.37
CA VAL A 72 -48.53 11.22 -20.82
C VAL A 72 -49.88 10.59 -21.13
N ARG A 73 -50.60 11.17 -22.10
CA ARG A 73 -51.88 10.66 -22.61
C ARG A 73 -51.63 9.51 -23.59
N VAL A 74 -52.68 8.73 -23.87
CA VAL A 74 -52.68 7.62 -24.84
C VAL A 74 -52.26 8.01 -26.27
N ASP A 75 -52.41 9.28 -26.64
CA ASP A 75 -51.98 9.83 -27.94
C ASP A 75 -50.50 10.26 -27.96
N GLY A 76 -49.78 10.08 -26.85
CA GLY A 76 -48.38 10.48 -26.68
C GLY A 76 -48.16 11.91 -26.19
N THR A 77 -49.22 12.70 -26.00
CA THR A 77 -49.11 14.09 -25.52
C THR A 77 -48.70 14.13 -24.04
N VAL A 78 -47.65 14.91 -23.70
CA VAL A 78 -47.20 15.13 -22.32
C VAL A 78 -48.18 16.07 -21.61
N GLU A 79 -48.86 15.57 -20.58
CA GLU A 79 -49.76 16.36 -19.73
C GLU A 79 -49.01 17.04 -18.58
N LYS A 80 -48.06 16.32 -17.96
CA LYS A 80 -47.19 16.87 -16.91
C LYS A 80 -45.75 16.43 -17.14
N PRO A 81 -44.77 17.35 -17.10
CA PRO A 81 -43.38 16.98 -17.25
C PRO A 81 -42.87 16.22 -16.02
N ALA A 82 -41.73 15.55 -16.18
CA ALA A 82 -41.00 14.92 -15.10
C ALA A 82 -40.43 15.97 -14.12
N ILE A 83 -40.37 15.62 -12.84
CA ILE A 83 -39.71 16.45 -11.81
C ILE A 83 -38.43 15.73 -11.38
N TYR A 84 -37.32 16.46 -11.42
CA TYR A 84 -36.00 15.98 -11.00
C TYR A 84 -35.50 16.75 -9.78
N ARG A 85 -34.59 16.13 -9.04
CA ARG A 85 -33.82 16.74 -7.97
C ARG A 85 -32.35 16.54 -8.22
N THR A 86 -31.59 17.62 -8.07
CA THR A 86 -30.12 17.55 -8.05
C THR A 86 -29.67 17.03 -6.70
N GLU A 87 -28.95 15.91 -6.69
CA GLU A 87 -28.30 15.38 -5.49
C GLU A 87 -26.78 15.39 -5.70
N THR A 88 -26.03 15.79 -4.67
CA THR A 88 -24.57 15.82 -4.70
C THR A 88 -24.04 14.94 -3.59
N ARG A 89 -23.15 14.01 -3.94
CA ARG A 89 -22.56 13.06 -2.98
C ARG A 89 -21.11 12.76 -3.32
N GLN A 90 -20.35 12.35 -2.30
CA GLN A 90 -19.05 11.75 -2.51
C GLN A 90 -19.23 10.33 -3.06
N ALA A 91 -18.48 9.97 -4.09
CA ALA A 91 -18.46 8.65 -4.68
C ALA A 91 -17.02 8.18 -4.85
N ILE A 92 -16.78 6.92 -4.52
CA ILE A 92 -15.55 6.22 -4.91
C ILE A 92 -15.73 5.88 -6.39
N VAL A 93 -15.04 6.58 -7.28
CA VAL A 93 -15.13 6.36 -8.74
C VAL A 93 -14.10 5.35 -9.21
N GLU A 94 -13.01 5.21 -8.47
CA GLU A 94 -12.01 4.16 -8.66
C GLU A 94 -11.62 3.60 -7.28
N GLU A 95 -11.75 2.29 -7.14
CA GLU A 95 -11.42 1.60 -5.89
C GLU A 95 -9.90 1.51 -5.70
N ARG A 96 -9.48 1.54 -4.43
CA ARG A 96 -8.10 1.26 -4.06
C ARG A 96 -7.74 -0.17 -4.50
N ASN A 97 -6.55 -0.33 -5.08
CA ASN A 97 -6.02 -1.64 -5.46
C ASN A 97 -4.61 -1.85 -4.88
N VAL A 98 -4.34 -3.08 -4.40
CA VAL A 98 -3.01 -3.51 -3.95
C VAL A 98 -2.53 -4.64 -4.85
N THR A 99 -1.48 -4.36 -5.62
CA THR A 99 -0.83 -5.37 -6.48
C THR A 99 0.40 -5.93 -5.79
N TRP A 100 0.36 -7.21 -5.46
CA TRP A 100 1.47 -7.96 -4.88
C TRP A 100 2.37 -8.55 -5.97
N PHE A 101 3.68 -8.52 -5.74
CA PHE A 101 4.66 -9.13 -6.64
C PHE A 101 5.88 -9.62 -5.87
N GLU A 102 6.49 -10.71 -6.32
CA GLU A 102 7.75 -11.17 -5.75
C GLU A 102 8.88 -10.18 -6.05
N THR A 103 9.82 -10.03 -5.11
CA THR A 103 11.05 -9.24 -5.22
C THR A 103 12.23 -10.12 -4.82
N PRO A 104 13.45 -9.87 -5.34
CA PRO A 104 14.65 -10.42 -4.73
C PRO A 104 14.69 -10.10 -3.23
N CYS A 105 15.02 -11.11 -2.41
CA CYS A 105 15.11 -10.99 -0.97
C CYS A 105 16.26 -10.06 -0.53
N ALA A 106 16.23 -9.59 0.73
CA ALA A 106 17.18 -8.60 1.22
C ALA A 106 18.63 -9.09 1.25
N ASP A 107 18.82 -10.38 1.52
CA ASP A 107 20.11 -11.09 1.54
C ASP A 107 20.81 -11.09 0.17
N VAL A 108 20.05 -11.26 -0.92
CA VAL A 108 20.58 -11.23 -2.28
C VAL A 108 20.68 -9.81 -2.86
N ARG A 109 20.01 -8.82 -2.25
CA ARG A 109 20.03 -7.40 -2.67
C ARG A 109 21.28 -6.66 -2.16
N THR A 110 22.43 -7.26 -2.37
CA THR A 110 23.74 -6.70 -1.98
C THR A 110 24.10 -5.44 -2.79
N PRO A 111 25.09 -4.64 -2.33
CA PRO A 111 25.58 -3.50 -3.11
C PRO A 111 26.04 -3.87 -4.53
N ASP A 112 26.66 -5.03 -4.71
CA ASP A 112 27.09 -5.51 -6.03
C ASP A 112 25.91 -5.87 -6.95
N PHE A 113 24.86 -6.47 -6.38
CA PHE A 113 23.60 -6.69 -7.08
C PHE A 113 22.98 -5.36 -7.53
N ILE A 114 22.94 -4.37 -6.62
CA ILE A 114 22.39 -3.04 -6.94
C ILE A 114 23.26 -2.31 -7.98
N ALA A 115 24.58 -2.45 -7.93
CA ALA A 115 25.47 -1.88 -8.93
C ALA A 115 25.24 -2.52 -10.31
N SER A 116 24.99 -3.83 -10.35
CA SER A 116 24.61 -4.56 -11.57
C SER A 116 23.26 -4.08 -12.11
N LEU A 117 22.28 -3.89 -11.23
CA LEU A 117 20.98 -3.30 -11.58
C LEU A 117 21.14 -1.90 -12.17
N GLN A 118 21.92 -1.02 -11.54
CA GLN A 118 22.18 0.33 -12.02
C GLN A 118 22.86 0.33 -13.39
N ARG A 119 23.82 -0.58 -13.64
CA ARG A 119 24.42 -0.78 -14.97
C ARG A 119 23.39 -1.24 -16.01
N ALA A 120 22.55 -2.22 -15.67
CA ALA A 120 21.54 -2.75 -16.57
C ALA A 120 20.47 -1.70 -16.94
N LEU A 121 20.07 -0.86 -15.99
CA LEU A 121 19.16 0.27 -16.21
C LEU A 121 19.83 1.40 -17.02
N LYS A 122 21.13 1.64 -16.81
CA LYS A 122 21.90 2.63 -17.57
C LYS A 122 22.06 2.22 -19.04
N ALA A 123 22.32 0.95 -19.32
CA ALA A 123 22.38 0.42 -20.69
C ALA A 123 21.06 0.59 -21.47
N ARG A 124 19.93 0.71 -20.76
CA ARG A 124 18.59 0.97 -21.31
C ARG A 124 18.22 2.45 -21.30
N ASN A 125 19.16 3.35 -21.00
CA ASN A 125 18.94 4.80 -20.87
C ASN A 125 17.92 5.21 -19.79
N LEU A 126 17.63 4.33 -18.82
CA LEU A 126 16.67 4.60 -17.73
C LEU A 126 17.34 5.17 -16.48
N TYR A 127 18.66 5.06 -16.35
CA TYR A 127 19.44 5.55 -15.21
C TYR A 127 20.69 6.31 -15.69
N ARG A 128 20.92 7.52 -15.16
CA ARG A 128 22.05 8.39 -15.53
C ARG A 128 23.11 8.55 -14.44
N GLY A 129 22.87 8.01 -13.24
CA GLY A 129 23.80 8.13 -12.11
C GLY A 129 25.00 7.17 -12.16
N PRO A 130 25.87 7.22 -11.14
CA PRO A 130 26.94 6.24 -10.96
C PRO A 130 26.38 4.89 -10.48
N ALA A 131 27.00 3.79 -10.90
CA ALA A 131 26.64 2.44 -10.45
C ALA A 131 27.34 2.12 -9.11
N ASN A 132 26.98 2.85 -8.06
CA ASN A 132 27.60 2.80 -6.74
C ASN A 132 27.01 1.76 -5.77
N GLY A 133 26.05 0.95 -6.22
CA GLY A 133 25.45 -0.10 -5.39
C GLY A 133 24.47 0.42 -4.33
N ARG A 134 24.11 1.70 -4.35
CA ARG A 134 23.16 2.28 -3.40
C ARG A 134 21.75 2.32 -3.97
N MET A 135 20.79 1.72 -3.25
CA MET A 135 19.37 1.82 -3.60
C MET A 135 18.83 3.20 -3.22
N ASP A 136 19.14 4.22 -4.03
CA ASP A 136 18.73 5.61 -3.83
C ASP A 136 17.43 5.98 -4.58
N ALA A 137 16.96 7.22 -4.41
CA ALA A 137 15.75 7.71 -5.07
C ALA A 137 15.87 7.67 -6.61
N ARG A 138 17.06 7.92 -7.16
CA ARG A 138 17.31 7.87 -8.61
C ARG A 138 17.20 6.44 -9.15
N THR A 139 17.71 5.48 -8.40
CA THR A 139 17.65 4.05 -8.72
C THR A 139 16.20 3.56 -8.65
N ARG A 140 15.46 3.90 -7.58
CA ARG A 140 14.02 3.60 -7.47
C ARG A 140 13.19 4.21 -8.60
N ALA A 141 13.48 5.45 -9.00
CA ALA A 141 12.80 6.08 -10.13
C ALA A 141 13.12 5.40 -11.46
N ALA A 142 14.34 4.89 -11.64
CA ALA A 142 14.72 4.12 -12.83
C ALA A 142 14.05 2.74 -12.89
N ILE A 143 13.94 2.05 -11.74
CA ILE A 143 13.18 0.80 -11.60
C ILE A 143 11.71 1.04 -11.98
N ARG A 144 11.08 2.07 -11.42
CA ARG A 144 9.70 2.46 -11.75
C ARG A 144 9.50 2.68 -13.25
N ARG A 145 10.38 3.44 -13.90
CA ARG A 145 10.32 3.66 -15.36
C ARG A 145 10.50 2.37 -16.16
N TYR A 146 11.31 1.43 -15.69
CA TYR A 146 11.50 0.13 -16.34
C TYR A 146 10.25 -0.75 -16.24
N GLN A 147 9.55 -0.71 -15.10
CA GLN A 147 8.43 -1.59 -14.79
C GLN A 147 7.08 -1.03 -15.25
N LYS A 148 6.95 0.29 -15.37
CA LYS A 148 5.68 0.94 -15.74
C LYS A 148 5.08 0.44 -17.07
N PRO A 149 5.85 0.24 -18.16
CA PRO A 149 5.31 -0.34 -19.39
C PRO A 149 4.77 -1.76 -19.23
N GLU A 150 5.21 -2.48 -18.20
CA GLU A 150 4.78 -3.85 -17.85
C GLU A 150 3.58 -3.84 -16.88
N GLY A 151 2.97 -2.67 -16.64
CA GLY A 151 1.81 -2.53 -15.77
C GLY A 151 2.13 -2.43 -14.27
N LEU A 152 3.39 -2.17 -13.89
CA LEU A 152 3.78 -2.05 -12.49
C LEU A 152 4.44 -0.70 -12.20
N ASP A 153 3.75 0.20 -11.49
CA ASP A 153 4.24 1.55 -11.15
C ASP A 153 4.93 1.57 -9.77
N SER A 154 5.91 0.68 -9.59
CA SER A 154 6.66 0.54 -8.32
C SER A 154 8.15 0.84 -8.46
N GLY A 155 8.74 1.42 -7.40
CA GLY A 155 10.20 1.59 -7.27
C GLY A 155 10.91 0.38 -6.66
N ILE A 156 10.17 -0.65 -6.25
CA ILE A 156 10.71 -1.94 -5.78
C ILE A 156 10.94 -2.82 -7.02
N LEU A 157 12.10 -3.47 -7.10
CA LEU A 157 12.43 -4.34 -8.23
C LEU A 157 11.67 -5.66 -8.12
N SER A 158 10.77 -5.93 -9.07
CA SER A 158 10.11 -7.23 -9.15
C SER A 158 11.08 -8.33 -9.58
N LEU A 159 10.84 -9.56 -9.13
CA LEU A 159 11.63 -10.72 -9.50
C LEU A 159 11.56 -10.99 -11.00
N ALA A 160 10.39 -10.75 -11.61
CA ALA A 160 10.21 -10.79 -13.06
C ALA A 160 11.11 -9.76 -13.79
N ALA A 161 11.15 -8.51 -13.31
CA ALA A 161 12.04 -7.49 -13.85
C ALA A 161 13.52 -7.86 -13.67
N ALA A 162 13.89 -8.37 -12.49
CA ALA A 162 15.25 -8.82 -12.19
C ALA A 162 15.71 -9.93 -13.15
N ARG A 163 14.84 -10.91 -13.42
CA ARG A 163 15.08 -11.99 -14.40
C ARG A 163 15.27 -11.45 -15.81
N ARG A 164 14.40 -10.54 -16.28
CA ARG A 164 14.53 -9.90 -17.61
C ARG A 164 15.79 -9.04 -17.77
N LEU A 165 16.27 -8.46 -16.66
CA LEU A 165 17.52 -7.73 -16.63
C LEU A 165 18.75 -8.65 -16.54
N GLY A 166 18.57 -9.96 -16.40
CA GLY A 166 19.65 -10.94 -16.25
C GLY A 166 20.32 -10.92 -14.88
N LEU A 167 19.66 -10.38 -13.85
CA LEU A 167 20.20 -10.26 -12.50
C LEU A 167 19.89 -11.48 -11.62
N VAL A 168 18.87 -12.25 -11.98
CA VAL A 168 18.44 -13.46 -11.28
C VAL A 168 18.30 -14.58 -12.31
N ALA A 169 18.79 -15.76 -11.96
CA ALA A 169 18.69 -16.94 -12.81
C ALA A 169 17.22 -17.33 -13.06
N VAL A 170 16.94 -17.74 -14.29
CA VAL A 170 15.67 -18.37 -14.67
C VAL A 170 15.97 -19.84 -14.86
N GLU A 171 15.20 -20.71 -14.22
CA GLU A 171 15.30 -22.14 -14.43
C GLU A 171 14.95 -22.47 -15.88
N ARG A 172 15.80 -23.27 -16.54
CA ARG A 172 15.53 -23.67 -17.93
C ARG A 172 14.52 -24.82 -17.89
N PRO A 173 13.36 -24.72 -18.58
CA PRO A 173 12.46 -25.85 -18.69
C PRO A 173 13.20 -27.02 -19.36
N GLY A 174 13.24 -28.18 -18.68
CA GLY A 174 13.84 -29.41 -19.22
C GLY A 174 15.03 -30.01 -18.46
N LYS A 175 15.30 -29.60 -17.21
CA LYS A 175 16.22 -30.34 -16.34
C LYS A 175 15.44 -30.88 -15.12
N GLU A 176 14.77 -32.02 -15.30
CA GLU A 176 14.34 -32.84 -14.17
C GLU A 176 15.60 -33.21 -13.39
N ALA A 177 15.70 -32.69 -12.17
CA ALA A 177 16.73 -33.11 -11.22
C ALA A 177 16.41 -34.57 -10.83
N THR A 178 17.20 -35.50 -11.35
CA THR A 178 17.32 -36.87 -10.83
C THR A 178 18.02 -36.86 -9.48
#